data_AF-A0A4Y1ZCR8-F1
#
_entry.id   AF-A0A4Y1ZCR8-F1
#
_cell.length_a   1.000
_cell.length_b   1.000
_cell.length_c   1.000
_cell.angle_alpha   90.00
_cell.angle_beta   90.00
_cell.angle_gamma   90.00
#
_symmetry.space_group_name_H-M   'P 1'
#
loop_
_entity.id
_entity.type
_entity.pdbx_description
1 polymer ?
#
loop_
_entity_poly.entity_id
_entity_poly.type
_entity_poly.pdbx_seq_one_letter_code
_entity_poly.pdbx_strand_id
1 'polypeptide(L)'
;MSENDLWVQHLKEKRLSYGLSQNRLAVVAGMTRQYLNDIENSRASPSDDIKTALLKALERLNPDAPLEMLFDYVRIRFPTTDVKHVIEDILLLKMNYMLHEDYGFYSYTEHYALGDIFVMVSPDEQKGVLLELKGRGCRQFEGFLLAQHRSWTDFFMDAICEGGVFKRLDLAINDKADIWIFRS
;
A
#
# COMPACT_ATOMS: atom_id res chain seq x y z
N MET A 1 -32.63 21.55 -2.99
CA MET A 1 -31.66 20.48 -2.68
C MET A 1 -31.34 20.58 -1.21
N SER A 2 -31.31 19.47 -0.48
CA SER A 2 -30.92 19.51 0.94
C SER A 2 -29.41 19.80 1.06
N GLU A 3 -28.97 20.32 2.20
CA GLU A 3 -27.54 20.56 2.50
C GLU A 3 -26.71 19.26 2.37
N ASN A 4 -27.31 18.14 2.73
CA ASN A 4 -26.70 16.82 2.60
C ASN A 4 -26.53 16.41 1.12
N ASP A 5 -27.51 16.72 0.25
CA ASP A 5 -27.41 16.42 -1.19
C ASP A 5 -26.29 17.23 -1.87
N LEU A 6 -26.14 18.51 -1.50
CA LEU A 6 -25.07 19.37 -1.98
C LEU A 6 -23.69 18.82 -1.56
N TRP A 7 -23.57 18.36 -0.32
CA TRP A 7 -22.34 17.76 0.18
C TRP A 7 -21.99 16.46 -0.56
N VAL A 8 -22.96 15.56 -0.76
CA VAL A 8 -22.76 14.30 -1.51
C VAL A 8 -22.36 14.59 -2.96
N GLN A 9 -22.99 15.58 -3.60
CA GLN A 9 -22.63 15.99 -4.95
C GLN A 9 -21.17 16.49 -5.01
N HIS A 10 -20.78 17.38 -4.09
CA HIS A 10 -19.42 17.91 -4.05
C HIS A 10 -18.37 16.81 -3.78
N LEU A 11 -18.66 15.88 -2.87
CA LEU A 11 -17.82 14.71 -2.61
C LEU A 11 -17.58 13.90 -3.90
N LYS A 12 -18.65 13.61 -4.64
CA LYS A 12 -18.60 12.82 -5.87
C LYS A 12 -17.84 13.54 -6.98
N GLU A 13 -18.11 14.83 -7.18
CA GLU A 13 -17.41 15.67 -8.16
C GLU A 13 -15.91 15.72 -7.87
N LYS A 14 -15.52 15.99 -6.61
CA LYS A 14 -14.12 16.06 -6.19
C LYS A 14 -13.40 14.71 -6.29
N ARG A 15 -14.08 13.61 -5.93
CA ARG A 15 -13.52 12.25 -6.11
C ARG A 15 -13.24 11.97 -7.60
N LEU A 16 -14.17 12.33 -8.47
CA LEU A 16 -14.03 12.13 -9.92
C LEU A 16 -12.96 13.04 -10.53
N SER A 17 -12.85 14.29 -10.09
CA SER A 17 -11.80 15.20 -10.57
C SER A 17 -10.41 14.71 -10.19
N TYR A 18 -10.27 14.02 -9.05
CA TYR A 18 -9.03 13.36 -8.65
C TYR A 18 -8.78 12.00 -9.34
N GLY A 19 -9.69 11.55 -10.20
CA GLY A 19 -9.59 10.24 -10.87
C GLY A 19 -9.69 9.04 -9.90
N LEU A 20 -10.27 9.24 -8.71
CA LEU A 20 -10.31 8.22 -7.66
C LEU A 20 -11.50 7.27 -7.86
N SER A 21 -11.24 5.98 -7.77
CA SER A 21 -12.32 4.97 -7.68
C SER A 21 -13.01 5.03 -6.30
N GLN A 22 -14.27 4.61 -6.23
CA GLN A 22 -14.98 4.47 -4.95
C GLN A 22 -14.22 3.53 -4.00
N ASN A 23 -13.63 2.45 -4.52
CA ASN A 23 -12.86 1.51 -3.69
C ASN A 23 -11.67 2.22 -3.01
N ARG A 24 -10.92 3.02 -3.78
CA ARG A 24 -9.75 3.73 -3.26
C ARG A 24 -10.12 4.73 -2.16
N LEU A 25 -11.17 5.51 -2.35
CA LEU A 25 -11.62 6.46 -1.33
C LEU A 25 -12.16 5.74 -0.08
N ALA A 26 -12.94 4.68 -0.25
CA ALA A 26 -13.52 3.92 0.86
C ALA A 26 -12.45 3.27 1.75
N VAL A 27 -11.43 2.64 1.15
CA VAL A 27 -10.31 2.03 1.89
C VAL A 27 -9.57 3.07 2.73
N VAL A 28 -9.22 4.22 2.14
CA VAL A 28 -8.49 5.28 2.88
C VAL A 28 -9.36 5.93 3.96
N ALA A 29 -10.67 6.00 3.75
CA ALA A 29 -11.62 6.48 4.73
C ALA A 29 -12.02 5.42 5.79
N GLY A 30 -11.47 4.21 5.71
CA GLY A 30 -11.71 3.14 6.69
C GLY A 30 -13.13 2.56 6.65
N MET A 31 -13.76 2.52 5.47
CA MET A 31 -15.13 2.04 5.28
C MET A 31 -15.26 1.11 4.08
N THR A 32 -16.41 0.44 3.97
CA THR A 32 -16.68 -0.45 2.84
C THR A 32 -16.99 0.36 1.58
N ARG A 33 -16.58 -0.16 0.42
CA ARG A 33 -16.97 0.40 -0.89
C ARG A 33 -18.49 0.50 -1.03
N GLN A 34 -19.22 -0.50 -0.53
CA GLN A 34 -20.68 -0.54 -0.61
C GLN A 34 -21.30 0.64 0.14
N TYR A 35 -20.81 0.93 1.35
CA TYR A 35 -21.31 2.06 2.13
C TYR A 35 -21.05 3.40 1.44
N LEU A 36 -19.86 3.61 0.87
CA LEU A 36 -19.58 4.80 0.07
C LEU A 36 -20.51 4.92 -1.16
N ASN A 37 -20.78 3.80 -1.83
CA ASN A 37 -21.72 3.78 -2.97
C ASN A 37 -23.14 4.15 -2.52
N ASP A 38 -23.58 3.71 -1.36
CA ASP A 38 -24.90 4.06 -0.82
C ASP A 38 -24.99 5.54 -0.42
N ILE A 39 -23.92 6.11 0.12
CA ILE A 39 -23.81 7.56 0.36
C ILE A 39 -23.90 8.34 -0.96
N GLU A 40 -23.14 7.95 -1.99
CA GLU A 40 -23.10 8.65 -3.29
C GLU A 40 -24.41 8.59 -4.09
N ASN A 41 -25.27 7.63 -3.79
CA ASN A 41 -26.59 7.46 -4.41
C ASN A 41 -27.73 7.91 -3.48
N SER A 42 -27.42 8.64 -2.41
CA SER A 42 -28.38 9.12 -1.40
C SER A 42 -29.24 8.00 -0.77
N ARG A 43 -28.73 6.77 -0.74
CA ARG A 43 -29.35 5.61 -0.05
C ARG A 43 -28.94 5.52 1.42
N ALA A 44 -27.87 6.21 1.80
CA ALA A 44 -27.39 6.29 3.18
C ALA A 44 -27.02 7.74 3.53
N SER A 45 -27.32 8.15 4.77
CA SER A 45 -26.91 9.44 5.32
C SER A 45 -25.73 9.22 6.28
N PRO A 46 -24.52 9.66 5.93
CA PRO A 46 -23.36 9.48 6.79
C PRO A 46 -23.42 10.39 8.01
N SER A 47 -22.91 9.91 9.15
CA SER A 47 -22.64 10.76 10.32
C SER A 47 -21.53 11.77 10.04
N ASP A 48 -21.44 12.81 10.86
CA ASP A 48 -20.41 13.85 10.70
C ASP A 48 -18.97 13.30 10.85
N ASP A 49 -18.78 12.25 11.65
CA ASP A 49 -17.51 11.53 11.76
C ASP A 49 -17.10 10.89 10.42
N ILE A 50 -18.05 10.26 9.73
CA ILE A 50 -17.84 9.63 8.42
C ILE A 50 -17.59 10.71 7.36
N LYS A 51 -18.32 11.82 7.40
CA LYS A 51 -18.06 12.97 6.52
C LYS A 51 -16.64 13.50 6.70
N THR A 52 -16.21 13.65 7.95
CA THR A 52 -14.85 14.09 8.31
C THR A 52 -13.80 13.10 7.83
N ALA A 53 -14.04 11.79 8.00
CA ALA A 53 -13.13 10.74 7.52
C ALA A 53 -12.98 10.78 5.99
N LEU A 54 -14.08 10.97 5.25
CA LEU A 54 -14.06 11.09 3.78
C LEU A 54 -13.32 12.34 3.30
N LEU A 55 -13.51 13.48 3.97
CA LEU A 55 -12.79 14.70 3.65
C LEU A 55 -11.29 14.57 3.90
N LYS A 56 -10.88 14.02 5.04
CA LYS A 56 -9.47 13.71 5.32
C LYS A 56 -8.88 12.71 4.33
N ALA A 57 -9.65 11.71 3.93
CA ALA A 57 -9.23 10.75 2.91
C ALA A 57 -9.05 11.42 1.54
N LEU A 58 -9.95 12.34 1.16
CA LEU A 58 -9.79 13.13 -0.07
C LEU A 58 -8.57 14.05 -0.04
N GLU A 59 -8.28 14.70 1.09
CA GLU A 59 -7.08 15.52 1.24
C GLU A 59 -5.80 14.68 1.10
N ARG A 60 -5.76 13.50 1.74
CA ARG A 60 -4.64 12.55 1.60
C ARG A 60 -4.47 12.03 0.18
N LEU A 61 -5.56 11.88 -0.55
CA LEU A 61 -5.58 11.40 -1.92
C LEU A 61 -5.52 12.53 -2.96
N ASN A 62 -5.29 13.76 -2.53
CA ASN A 62 -5.24 14.91 -3.44
C ASN A 62 -4.05 14.75 -4.40
N PRO A 63 -4.29 14.55 -5.72
CA PRO A 63 -3.22 14.39 -6.70
C PRO A 63 -2.38 15.67 -6.84
N ASP A 64 -2.99 16.82 -6.57
CA ASP A 64 -2.38 18.15 -6.61
C ASP A 64 -1.67 18.51 -5.29
N ALA A 65 -1.53 17.54 -4.37
CA ALA A 65 -0.71 17.75 -3.18
C ALA A 65 0.72 18.10 -3.61
N PRO A 66 1.29 19.21 -3.11
CA PRO A 66 2.59 19.70 -3.56
C PRO A 66 3.72 18.72 -3.22
N LEU A 67 3.57 17.98 -2.12
CA LEU A 67 4.52 16.98 -1.65
C LEU A 67 3.78 15.66 -1.36
N GLU A 68 4.34 14.56 -1.84
CA GLU A 68 3.83 13.20 -1.59
C GLU A 68 4.97 12.33 -1.06
N MET A 69 4.81 11.76 0.15
CA MET A 69 5.82 10.87 0.76
C MET A 69 5.51 9.41 0.44
N LEU A 70 6.52 8.69 -0.04
CA LEU A 70 6.40 7.35 -0.61
C LEU A 70 7.47 6.42 -0.05
N PHE A 71 7.17 5.13 0.08
CA PHE A 71 8.20 4.12 0.30
C PHE A 71 8.93 3.82 -1.01
N ASP A 72 10.26 3.99 -1.00
CA ASP A 72 11.12 3.79 -2.18
C ASP A 72 12.05 2.58 -2.01
N TYR A 73 12.20 2.10 -0.78
CA TYR A 73 12.90 0.85 -0.52
C TYR A 73 12.39 0.20 0.75
N VAL A 74 12.10 -1.10 0.70
CA VAL A 74 11.77 -1.90 1.88
C VAL A 74 12.56 -3.19 1.84
N ARG A 75 13.28 -3.49 2.93
CA ARG A 75 13.95 -4.78 3.10
C ARG A 75 13.71 -5.32 4.49
N ILE A 76 13.08 -6.50 4.57
CA ILE A 76 12.69 -7.14 5.82
C ILE A 76 13.17 -8.58 5.78
N ARG A 77 13.87 -8.99 6.84
CA ARG A 77 14.33 -10.37 7.03
C ARG A 77 13.41 -11.08 8.02
N PHE A 78 12.78 -12.16 7.61
CA PHE A 78 11.98 -13.03 8.44
C PHE A 78 12.83 -14.20 8.95
N PRO A 79 12.82 -14.50 10.26
CA PRO A 79 13.57 -15.61 10.85
C PRO A 79 12.87 -16.96 10.62
N THR A 80 12.55 -17.27 9.37
CA THR A 80 11.91 -18.52 8.93
C THR A 80 12.57 -19.00 7.64
N THR A 81 12.56 -20.30 7.40
CA THR A 81 12.95 -20.92 6.12
C THR A 81 11.74 -21.24 5.24
N ASP A 82 10.53 -21.10 5.77
CA ASP A 82 9.29 -21.31 5.02
C ASP A 82 8.96 -20.07 4.18
N VAL A 83 9.44 -20.09 2.93
CA VAL A 83 9.16 -19.03 1.96
C VAL A 83 7.69 -18.93 1.59
N LYS A 84 6.96 -20.06 1.62
CA LYS A 84 5.55 -20.10 1.27
C LYS A 84 4.73 -19.34 2.31
N HIS A 85 5.05 -19.51 3.59
CA HIS A 85 4.45 -18.73 4.67
C HIS A 85 4.64 -17.22 4.45
N VAL A 86 5.86 -16.77 4.13
CA VAL A 86 6.11 -15.35 3.86
C VAL A 86 5.31 -14.84 2.67
N ILE A 87 5.25 -15.59 1.56
CA ILE A 87 4.56 -15.15 0.34
C ILE A 87 3.03 -15.21 0.48
N GLU A 88 2.48 -16.28 1.02
CA GLU A 88 1.05 -16.53 1.02
C GLU A 88 0.34 -16.00 2.26
N ASP A 89 0.98 -16.02 3.44
CA ASP A 89 0.33 -15.65 4.70
C ASP A 89 0.63 -14.19 5.10
N ILE A 90 1.86 -13.70 4.85
CA ILE A 90 2.26 -12.32 5.20
C ILE A 90 1.97 -11.34 4.06
N LEU A 91 2.53 -11.63 2.87
CA LEU A 91 2.35 -10.78 1.68
C LEU A 91 0.97 -10.95 1.04
N LEU A 92 0.27 -12.05 1.36
CA LEU A 92 -1.01 -12.43 0.75
C LEU A 92 -0.95 -12.47 -0.78
N LEU A 93 0.20 -12.89 -1.32
CA LEU A 93 0.43 -13.14 -2.74
C LEU A 93 0.24 -14.63 -3.04
N LYS A 94 0.11 -14.99 -4.32
CA LYS A 94 0.01 -16.40 -4.71
C LYS A 94 1.36 -16.90 -5.18
N MET A 95 1.86 -17.95 -4.55
CA MET A 95 3.15 -18.56 -4.88
C MET A 95 3.25 -18.93 -6.36
N ASN A 96 2.15 -19.44 -6.93
CA ASN A 96 2.07 -19.86 -8.33
C ASN A 96 2.29 -18.72 -9.36
N TYR A 97 2.24 -17.45 -8.95
CA TYR A 97 2.55 -16.32 -9.83
C TYR A 97 3.99 -15.82 -9.69
N MET A 98 4.75 -16.35 -8.73
CA MET A 98 6.15 -16.00 -8.54
C MET A 98 7.02 -16.80 -9.52
N LEU A 99 7.99 -16.13 -10.14
CA LEU A 99 9.07 -16.77 -10.87
C LEU A 99 10.12 -17.24 -9.88
N HIS A 100 10.51 -18.51 -9.96
CA HIS A 100 11.54 -19.11 -9.11
C HIS A 100 12.84 -19.27 -9.89
N GLU A 101 13.95 -18.97 -9.22
CA GLU A 101 15.30 -19.07 -9.76
C GLU A 101 16.23 -19.68 -8.70
N ASP A 102 17.06 -20.65 -9.11
CA ASP A 102 17.99 -21.42 -8.26
C ASP A 102 19.27 -20.63 -7.89
N TYR A 103 19.20 -19.30 -7.85
CA TYR A 103 20.27 -18.44 -7.35
C TYR A 103 19.67 -17.30 -6.53
N GLY A 104 20.43 -16.75 -5.58
CA GLY A 104 20.00 -15.61 -4.78
C GLY A 104 21.08 -14.53 -4.67
N PHE A 105 20.68 -13.34 -4.24
CA PHE A 105 21.60 -12.28 -3.85
C PHE A 105 22.01 -12.43 -2.38
N TYR A 106 23.05 -11.74 -1.92
CA TYR A 106 23.44 -11.71 -0.49
C TYR A 106 23.74 -13.09 0.12
N SER A 107 24.24 -14.03 -0.69
CA SER A 107 24.51 -15.42 -0.27
C SER A 107 23.26 -16.19 0.15
N TYR A 108 22.11 -15.84 -0.41
CA TYR A 108 20.89 -16.66 -0.42
C TYR A 108 20.99 -17.65 -1.57
N THR A 109 20.37 -18.82 -1.41
CA THR A 109 20.51 -19.94 -2.34
C THR A 109 19.56 -19.83 -3.52
N GLU A 110 18.38 -19.25 -3.30
CA GLU A 110 17.34 -19.12 -4.32
C GLU A 110 16.52 -17.84 -4.10
N HIS A 111 15.74 -17.46 -5.10
CA HIS A 111 14.76 -16.39 -4.95
C HIS A 111 13.48 -16.63 -5.73
N TYR A 112 12.42 -15.98 -5.25
CA TYR A 112 11.13 -15.87 -5.88
C TYR A 112 10.89 -14.40 -6.23
N ALA A 113 10.44 -14.13 -7.46
CA ALA A 113 10.19 -12.78 -7.94
C ALA A 113 8.80 -12.64 -8.56
N LEU A 114 8.12 -11.53 -8.26
CA LEU A 114 6.93 -11.08 -8.97
C LEU A 114 7.13 -9.61 -9.38
N GLY A 115 7.57 -9.40 -10.62
CA GLY A 115 7.99 -8.08 -11.08
C GLY A 115 9.23 -7.61 -10.31
N ASP A 116 9.12 -6.47 -9.62
CA ASP A 116 10.18 -5.89 -8.80
C ASP A 116 10.03 -6.23 -7.29
N ILE A 117 9.19 -7.22 -6.95
CA ILE A 117 9.05 -7.80 -5.60
C ILE A 117 9.91 -9.06 -5.52
N PHE A 118 10.92 -9.07 -4.64
CA PHE A 118 11.86 -10.18 -4.48
C PHE A 118 11.77 -10.81 -3.10
N VAL A 119 11.72 -12.14 -3.04
CA VAL A 119 11.77 -12.93 -1.82
C VAL A 119 12.90 -13.94 -1.94
N MET A 120 14.00 -13.70 -1.23
CA MET A 120 15.17 -14.57 -1.26
C MET A 120 15.12 -15.57 -0.11
N VAL A 121 15.54 -16.81 -0.37
CA VAL A 121 15.50 -17.90 0.62
C VAL A 121 16.89 -18.42 0.91
N SER A 122 17.16 -18.64 2.20
CA SER A 122 18.38 -19.27 2.67
C SER A 122 18.00 -20.45 3.57
N PRO A 123 18.65 -21.62 3.42
CA PRO A 123 18.44 -22.75 4.31
C PRO A 123 19.00 -22.50 5.73
N ASP A 124 19.89 -21.51 5.87
CA ASP A 124 20.38 -21.06 7.17
C ASP A 124 19.32 -20.20 7.88
N GLU A 125 18.77 -20.71 8.98
CA GLU A 125 17.76 -20.03 9.82
C GLU A 125 18.22 -18.65 10.31
N GLN A 126 19.53 -18.41 10.47
CA GLN A 126 20.03 -17.08 10.86
C GLN A 126 19.82 -16.04 9.75
N LYS A 127 19.79 -16.47 8.49
CA LYS A 127 19.43 -15.62 7.35
C LYS A 127 17.94 -15.66 7.09
N GLY A 128 17.34 -16.86 7.10
CA GLY A 128 15.92 -17.08 6.87
C GLY A 128 15.48 -16.62 5.48
N VAL A 129 14.34 -15.93 5.42
CA VAL A 129 13.74 -15.39 4.20
C VAL A 129 13.87 -13.87 4.19
N LEU A 130 14.29 -13.30 3.06
CA LEU A 130 14.51 -11.87 2.90
C LEU A 130 13.56 -11.31 1.83
N LEU A 131 12.64 -10.46 2.26
CA LEU A 131 11.84 -9.64 1.37
C LEU A 131 12.63 -8.40 0.96
N GLU A 132 12.62 -8.09 -0.33
CA GLU A 132 13.16 -6.87 -0.90
C GLU A 132 12.17 -6.26 -1.91
N LEU A 133 11.78 -5.02 -1.62
CA LEU A 133 10.99 -4.16 -2.48
C LEU A 133 11.84 -2.95 -2.87
N LYS A 134 12.17 -2.84 -4.16
CA LYS A 134 12.83 -1.64 -4.72
C LYS A 134 11.75 -0.60 -5.07
N GLY A 135 12.12 0.62 -5.46
CA GLY A 135 11.15 1.71 -5.71
C GLY A 135 9.93 1.31 -6.54
N ARG A 136 10.15 0.66 -7.70
CA ARG A 136 9.06 0.10 -8.51
C ARG A 136 8.31 -1.05 -7.82
N GLY A 137 9.01 -1.91 -7.10
CA GLY A 137 8.42 -2.99 -6.29
C GLY A 137 7.52 -2.47 -5.18
N CYS A 138 7.89 -1.36 -4.53
CA CYS A 138 7.03 -0.68 -3.56
C CYS A 138 5.74 -0.17 -4.22
N ARG A 139 5.82 0.43 -5.41
CA ARG A 139 4.62 0.88 -6.17
C ARG A 139 3.73 -0.30 -6.57
N GLN A 140 4.33 -1.42 -7.00
CA GLN A 140 3.59 -2.64 -7.33
C GLN A 140 2.91 -3.23 -6.08
N PHE A 141 3.64 -3.28 -4.97
CA PHE A 141 3.12 -3.81 -3.71
C PHE A 141 1.98 -2.98 -3.14
N GLU A 142 2.01 -1.65 -3.27
CA GLU A 142 0.87 -0.78 -2.95
C GLU A 142 -0.40 -1.17 -3.70
N GLY A 143 -0.28 -1.59 -4.97
CA GLY A 143 -1.40 -2.11 -5.75
C GLY A 143 -2.00 -3.40 -5.16
N PHE A 144 -1.14 -4.31 -4.71
CA PHE A 144 -1.58 -5.54 -4.02
C PHE A 144 -2.24 -5.23 -2.68
N LEU A 145 -1.63 -4.38 -1.86
CA LEU A 145 -2.21 -3.94 -0.58
C LEU A 145 -3.59 -3.32 -0.78
N LEU A 146 -3.74 -2.44 -1.79
CA LEU A 146 -5.03 -1.84 -2.12
C LEU A 146 -6.08 -2.89 -2.52
N ALA A 147 -5.70 -3.89 -3.31
CA ALA A 147 -6.58 -4.99 -3.70
C ALA A 147 -6.95 -5.90 -2.51
N GLN A 148 -6.06 -6.02 -1.53
CA GLN A 148 -6.26 -6.74 -0.27
C GLN A 148 -7.03 -5.92 0.79
N HIS A 149 -7.39 -4.66 0.50
CA HIS A 149 -7.92 -3.71 1.48
C HIS A 149 -7.00 -3.47 2.69
N ARG A 150 -5.68 -3.55 2.48
CA ARG A 150 -4.63 -3.32 3.48
C ARG A 150 -3.86 -2.04 3.17
N SER A 151 -3.28 -1.47 4.21
CA SER A 151 -2.31 -0.39 4.14
C SER A 151 -0.90 -0.91 4.39
N TRP A 152 0.12 -0.07 4.13
CA TRP A 152 1.49 -0.35 4.54
C TRP A 152 1.60 -0.62 6.05
N THR A 153 0.81 0.09 6.86
CA THR A 153 0.79 -0.09 8.32
C THR A 153 0.31 -1.50 8.68
N ASP A 154 -0.77 -1.99 8.06
CA ASP A 154 -1.29 -3.34 8.30
C ASP A 154 -0.23 -4.38 7.94
N PHE A 155 0.41 -4.22 6.77
CA PHE A 155 1.50 -5.09 6.35
C PHE A 155 2.70 -5.06 7.32
N PHE A 156 3.13 -3.89 7.76
CA PHE A 156 4.26 -3.78 8.69
C PHE A 156 3.93 -4.37 10.06
N MET A 157 2.69 -4.25 10.53
CA MET A 157 2.26 -4.89 11.78
C MET A 157 2.31 -6.41 11.64
N ASP A 158 1.77 -6.98 10.57
CA ASP A 158 1.86 -8.42 10.31
C ASP A 158 3.32 -8.89 10.22
N ALA A 159 4.17 -8.12 9.53
CA ALA A 159 5.59 -8.42 9.44
C ALA A 159 6.29 -8.39 10.81
N ILE A 160 5.93 -7.47 11.71
CA ILE A 160 6.46 -7.40 13.08
C ILE A 160 5.96 -8.59 13.91
N CYS A 161 4.68 -8.95 13.79
CA CYS A 161 4.08 -10.09 14.50
C CYS A 161 4.79 -11.41 14.14
N GLU A 162 5.20 -11.57 12.88
CA GLU A 162 5.97 -12.73 12.40
C GLU A 162 7.50 -12.61 12.64
N GLY A 163 7.93 -11.69 13.52
CA GLY A 163 9.33 -11.54 13.89
C GLY A 163 10.23 -10.91 12.82
N GLY A 164 9.62 -10.24 11.83
CA GLY A 164 10.31 -9.55 10.75
C GLY A 164 11.28 -8.47 11.25
N VAL A 165 12.53 -8.55 10.79
CA VAL A 165 13.60 -7.60 11.11
C VAL A 165 13.82 -6.67 9.94
N PHE A 166 13.44 -5.40 10.11
CA PHE A 166 13.64 -4.34 9.12
C PHE A 166 15.13 -4.05 8.96
N LYS A 167 15.66 -4.31 7.76
CA LYS A 167 17.07 -4.07 7.41
C LYS A 167 17.26 -2.75 6.67
N ARG A 168 16.25 -2.32 5.91
CA ARG A 168 16.26 -1.03 5.21
C ARG A 168 14.83 -0.55 4.98
N LEU A 169 14.60 0.73 5.20
CA LEU A 169 13.33 1.40 4.95
C LEU A 169 13.64 2.82 4.46
N ASP A 170 13.46 3.06 3.17
CA ASP A 170 13.75 4.36 2.55
C ASP A 170 12.44 5.03 2.17
N LEU A 171 12.36 6.33 2.48
CA LEU A 171 11.25 7.21 2.11
C LEU A 171 11.73 8.19 1.05
N ALA A 172 10.95 8.33 -0.02
CA ALA A 172 11.11 9.38 -1.01
C ALA A 172 10.01 10.42 -0.85
N ILE A 173 10.31 11.66 -1.23
CA ILE A 173 9.31 12.72 -1.35
C ILE A 173 9.24 13.09 -2.83
N ASN A 174 8.04 13.02 -3.39
CA ASN A 174 7.75 13.54 -4.71
C ASN A 174 7.27 14.99 -4.56
N ASP A 175 8.08 15.92 -5.04
CA ASP A 175 7.76 17.35 -5.09
C ASP A 175 7.21 17.71 -6.46
N LYS A 176 5.89 17.92 -6.52
CA LYS A 176 5.17 18.25 -7.75
C LYS A 176 5.01 19.76 -7.95
N ALA A 177 5.37 20.53 -6.93
CA ALA A 177 5.20 21.99 -6.90
C ALA A 177 6.54 22.74 -6.95
N ASP A 178 7.64 22.03 -7.21
CA ASP A 178 8.98 22.60 -7.37
C ASP A 178 9.43 23.43 -6.14
N ILE A 179 8.95 23.08 -4.95
CA ILE A 179 9.24 23.80 -3.70
C ILE A 179 10.72 23.65 -3.31
N TRP A 180 11.30 22.48 -3.56
CA TRP A 180 12.66 22.09 -3.18
C TRP A 180 13.65 22.12 -4.34
N ILE A 181 13.47 23.00 -5.32
CA ILE A 181 14.55 23.31 -6.27
C ILE A 181 15.66 24.05 -5.49
N PHE A 182 16.72 23.33 -5.12
CA PHE A 182 17.99 23.96 -4.78
C PHE A 182 18.54 24.65 -6.03
N ARG A 183 18.29 25.96 -6.15
CA ARG A 183 19.03 26.79 -7.10
C ARG A 183 20.48 26.86 -6.60
N SER A 184 21.33 26.03 -7.20
CA SER A 184 22.80 26.10 -7.09
C SER A 184 23.33 27.39 -7.70
#